data_AF-D9X6A7-F1
#
_entry.id   AF-D9X6A7-F1
#
_cell.length_a   1.000
_cell.length_b   1.000
_cell.length_c   1.000
_cell.angle_alpha   90.00
_cell.angle_beta   90.00
_cell.angle_gamma   90.00
#
_symmetry.space_group_name_H-M   'P 1'
#
loop_
_entity.id
_entity.type
_entity.pdbx_description
1 polymer ?
#
loop_
_entity_poly.entity_id
_entity_poly.type
_entity_poly.pdbx_seq_one_letter_code
_entity_poly.pdbx_strand_id
1 'polypeptide(L)'
;MTDRPLTLMAVHAHPDDEATGTGGVLARYAAEGIRTVLVTCTDGGCGDGPGGAKPGDPGHDPAAVALIRRQELEASRDVLKISDLEMLDYADSGMMGWPSNDAPGSFWQTPVEEGAARLAELMRHYRPDVVVTYDENGFYGHPDHIQAHRITMAALEMTALTPKVYWTTMPRSGMRRFGEIMREFHPDMPEPDPAEAAAMAEIGLPDDEITTWVDTTAFSGQKFDALAAHASQGENIFFLKMGKERFGELMGMETFVRVKDPTGAAVPENDLFAGLR
;
A
#
# COMPACT_ATOMS: atom_id res chain seq x y z
N MET A 1 13.36 0.83 -27.20
CA MET A 1 12.32 1.68 -26.60
C MET A 1 10.98 1.11 -27.02
N THR A 2 10.11 0.80 -26.06
CA THR A 2 8.78 0.23 -26.33
C THR A 2 7.87 1.28 -26.96
N ASP A 3 7.02 0.87 -27.90
CA ASP A 3 6.03 1.75 -28.56
C ASP A 3 4.82 2.07 -27.67
N ARG A 4 4.93 1.77 -26.36
CA ARG A 4 3.93 2.01 -25.32
C ARG A 4 4.56 2.79 -24.16
N PRO A 5 3.77 3.59 -23.42
CA PRO A 5 4.25 4.20 -22.19
C PRO A 5 4.70 3.12 -21.19
N LEU A 6 5.71 3.47 -20.39
CA LEU A 6 6.08 2.68 -19.22
C LEU A 6 4.88 2.56 -18.28
N THR A 7 4.77 1.44 -17.58
CA THR A 7 3.63 1.12 -16.73
C THR A 7 4.08 0.66 -15.34
N LEU A 8 3.60 1.35 -14.31
CA LEU A 8 3.67 0.96 -12.90
C LEU A 8 2.36 0.27 -12.52
N MET A 9 2.45 -0.91 -11.90
CA MET A 9 1.33 -1.55 -11.22
C MET A 9 1.61 -1.63 -9.72
N ALA A 10 0.77 -1.01 -8.91
CA ALA A 10 0.79 -1.14 -7.45
C ALA A 10 -0.35 -2.07 -7.03
N VAL A 11 -0.04 -3.13 -6.27
CA VAL A 11 -1.01 -4.11 -5.77
C VAL A 11 -1.12 -3.98 -4.26
N HIS A 12 -2.25 -3.46 -3.81
CA HIS A 12 -2.57 -3.18 -2.42
C HIS A 12 -3.76 -3.99 -1.92
N ALA A 13 -3.85 -4.17 -0.61
CA ALA A 13 -4.89 -4.98 0.01
C ALA A 13 -6.19 -4.19 0.14
N HIS A 14 -6.15 -2.97 0.66
CA HIS A 14 -7.33 -2.20 1.04
C HIS A 14 -7.41 -0.81 0.38
N PRO A 15 -8.60 -0.19 0.35
CA PRO A 15 -8.78 1.23 0.04
C PRO A 15 -8.13 2.18 1.05
N ASP A 16 -6.95 2.75 0.77
CA ASP A 16 -6.13 3.72 1.54
C ASP A 16 -4.64 3.36 1.58
N ASP A 17 -4.32 2.08 1.47
CA ASP A 17 -2.95 1.57 1.37
C ASP A 17 -2.13 2.24 0.26
N GLU A 18 -2.78 2.59 -0.86
CA GLU A 18 -2.11 3.29 -1.95
C GLU A 18 -1.65 4.68 -1.50
N ALA A 19 -2.46 5.38 -0.71
CA ALA A 19 -2.19 6.74 -0.30
C ALA A 19 -1.10 6.80 0.78
N THR A 20 -1.00 5.78 1.63
CA THR A 20 0.04 5.69 2.67
C THR A 20 1.36 5.15 2.12
N GLY A 21 1.31 4.04 1.38
CA GLY A 21 2.49 3.27 0.98
C GLY A 21 3.13 3.71 -0.33
N THR A 22 2.35 4.16 -1.32
CA THR A 22 2.84 4.42 -2.68
C THR A 22 2.32 5.70 -3.33
N GLY A 23 1.61 6.55 -2.58
CA GLY A 23 0.89 7.70 -3.13
C GLY A 23 1.83 8.72 -3.77
N GLY A 24 3.03 8.87 -3.21
CA GLY A 24 4.07 9.74 -3.75
C GLY A 24 4.58 9.25 -5.11
N VAL A 25 4.94 7.97 -5.23
CA VAL A 25 5.39 7.38 -6.50
C VAL A 25 4.28 7.33 -7.53
N LEU A 26 3.03 7.02 -7.13
CA LEU A 26 1.88 7.03 -8.03
C LEU A 26 1.64 8.42 -8.62
N ALA A 27 1.61 9.46 -7.77
CA ALA A 27 1.46 10.84 -8.21
C ALA A 27 2.62 11.31 -9.09
N ARG A 28 3.86 11.01 -8.67
CA ARG A 28 5.07 11.36 -9.41
C ARG A 28 5.07 10.75 -10.81
N TYR A 29 4.87 9.45 -10.91
CA TYR A 29 4.95 8.75 -12.18
C TYR A 29 3.78 9.10 -13.11
N ALA A 30 2.59 9.35 -12.58
CA ALA A 30 1.48 9.90 -13.36
C ALA A 30 1.87 11.27 -13.99
N ALA A 31 2.48 12.17 -13.21
CA ALA A 31 2.95 13.46 -13.71
C ALA A 31 4.08 13.36 -14.75
N GLU A 32 4.88 12.29 -14.68
CA GLU A 32 5.93 11.97 -15.66
C GLU A 32 5.40 11.25 -16.92
N GLY A 33 4.08 11.03 -17.03
CA GLY A 33 3.44 10.39 -18.18
C GLY A 33 3.54 8.86 -18.21
N ILE A 34 3.94 8.25 -17.08
CA ILE A 34 3.94 6.80 -16.90
C ILE A 34 2.52 6.36 -16.56
N ARG A 35 2.06 5.28 -17.19
CA ARG A 35 0.76 4.69 -16.87
C ARG A 35 0.79 4.08 -15.47
N THR A 36 -0.13 4.48 -14.62
CA THR A 36 -0.25 3.98 -13.24
C THR A 36 -1.51 3.14 -13.10
N VAL A 37 -1.32 1.88 -12.71
CA VAL A 37 -2.38 0.90 -12.47
C VAL A 37 -2.39 0.58 -10.98
N LEU A 38 -3.48 0.92 -10.30
CA LEU A 38 -3.71 0.50 -8.93
C LEU A 38 -4.62 -0.71 -8.92
N VAL A 39 -4.17 -1.80 -8.32
CA VAL A 39 -5.01 -2.96 -8.01
C VAL A 39 -5.25 -2.98 -6.51
N THR A 40 -6.52 -2.96 -6.11
CA THR A 40 -6.93 -3.10 -4.70
C THR A 40 -7.68 -4.42 -4.53
N CYS A 41 -7.18 -5.26 -3.62
CA CYS A 41 -7.64 -6.65 -3.52
C CYS A 41 -9.01 -6.79 -2.87
N THR A 42 -9.29 -5.98 -1.84
CA THR A 42 -10.47 -6.12 -1.00
C THR A 42 -11.38 -4.89 -1.04
N ASP A 43 -12.61 -5.07 -0.58
CA ASP A 43 -13.60 -4.00 -0.45
C ASP A 43 -13.40 -3.09 0.78
N GLY A 44 -12.52 -3.47 1.71
CA GLY A 44 -12.26 -2.74 2.94
C GLY A 44 -13.40 -2.78 3.96
N GLY A 45 -14.33 -3.74 3.86
CA GLY A 45 -15.53 -3.81 4.69
C GLY A 45 -15.29 -4.01 6.20
N CYS A 46 -14.08 -4.40 6.61
CA CYS A 46 -13.67 -4.49 8.01
C CYS A 46 -12.98 -3.21 8.52
N GLY A 47 -13.02 -2.10 7.77
CA GLY A 47 -12.55 -0.80 8.21
C GLY A 47 -13.52 -0.08 9.17
N ASP A 48 -13.19 1.16 9.50
CA ASP A 48 -14.01 2.01 10.37
C ASP A 48 -15.32 2.43 9.69
N GLY A 49 -16.43 2.31 10.42
CA GLY A 49 -17.76 2.70 9.97
C GLY A 49 -18.16 4.13 10.32
N PRO A 50 -19.36 4.58 9.88
CA PRO A 50 -19.85 5.92 10.16
C PRO A 50 -19.80 6.28 11.65
N GLY A 51 -19.24 7.45 11.96
CA GLY A 51 -19.05 7.89 13.35
C GLY A 51 -17.93 7.18 14.11
N GLY A 52 -17.07 6.42 13.41
CA GLY A 52 -15.94 5.69 14.00
C GLY A 52 -16.32 4.34 14.63
N ALA A 53 -17.48 3.78 14.26
CA ALA A 53 -17.89 2.45 14.70
C ALA A 53 -16.86 1.42 14.25
N LYS A 54 -16.40 0.55 15.15
CA LYS A 54 -15.44 -0.50 14.83
C LYS A 54 -16.15 -1.78 14.38
N PRO A 55 -15.48 -2.68 13.65
CA PRO A 55 -16.02 -4.00 13.32
C PRO A 55 -16.53 -4.73 14.57
N GLY A 56 -17.79 -5.16 14.54
CA GLY A 56 -18.46 -5.81 15.66
C GLY A 56 -19.23 -4.87 16.60
N ASP A 57 -19.05 -3.54 16.50
CA ASP A 57 -19.85 -2.59 17.25
C ASP A 57 -21.31 -2.53 16.73
N PRO A 58 -22.29 -2.21 17.61
CA PRO A 58 -23.64 -1.92 17.17
C PRO A 58 -23.67 -0.76 16.17
N GLY A 59 -24.16 -1.03 14.96
CA GLY A 59 -24.25 -0.02 13.89
C GLY A 59 -23.10 -0.04 12.88
N HIS A 60 -22.12 -0.94 13.05
CA HIS A 60 -21.17 -1.28 11.99
C HIS A 60 -21.85 -2.20 10.97
N ASP A 61 -21.94 -1.75 9.70
CA ASP A 61 -22.45 -2.52 8.57
C ASP A 61 -21.35 -2.64 7.51
N PRO A 62 -20.71 -3.82 7.36
CA PRO A 62 -19.61 -4.01 6.43
C PRO A 62 -19.93 -3.62 4.98
N ALA A 63 -21.18 -3.84 4.53
CA ALA A 63 -21.57 -3.49 3.16
C ALA A 63 -21.66 -1.97 2.97
N ALA A 64 -22.15 -1.25 3.98
CA ALA A 64 -22.16 0.21 3.97
C ALA A 64 -20.74 0.78 4.04
N VAL A 65 -19.84 0.18 4.84
CA VAL A 65 -18.43 0.56 4.93
C VAL A 65 -17.71 0.37 3.60
N ALA A 66 -17.87 -0.79 2.96
CA ALA A 66 -17.30 -1.07 1.65
C ALA A 66 -17.73 -0.06 0.58
N LEU A 67 -19.01 0.34 0.58
CA LEU A 67 -19.51 1.35 -0.36
C LEU A 67 -18.89 2.73 -0.12
N ILE A 68 -18.72 3.14 1.14
CA ILE A 68 -18.06 4.41 1.49
C ILE A 68 -16.60 4.36 1.03
N ARG A 69 -15.87 3.32 1.42
CA ARG A 69 -14.45 3.16 1.08
C ARG A 69 -14.20 3.06 -0.43
N ARG A 70 -15.14 2.48 -1.19
CA ARG A 70 -15.08 2.50 -2.67
C ARG A 70 -15.10 3.93 -3.22
N GLN A 71 -15.99 4.80 -2.70
CA GLN A 71 -16.08 6.19 -3.13
C GLN A 71 -14.84 6.99 -2.72
N GLU A 72 -14.30 6.72 -1.53
CA GLU A 72 -13.07 7.34 -1.03
C GLU A 72 -11.86 6.94 -1.87
N LEU A 73 -11.74 5.67 -2.27
CA LEU A 73 -10.70 5.19 -3.19
C LEU A 73 -10.78 5.83 -4.57
N GLU A 74 -12.00 5.99 -5.12
CA GLU A 74 -12.20 6.70 -6.39
C GLU A 74 -11.75 8.16 -6.29
N ALA A 75 -12.05 8.83 -5.18
CA ALA A 75 -11.58 10.19 -4.93
C ALA A 75 -10.06 10.26 -4.77
N SER A 76 -9.44 9.32 -4.03
CA SER A 76 -7.99 9.21 -3.90
C SER A 76 -7.31 8.98 -5.26
N ARG A 77 -7.86 8.08 -6.08
CA ARG A 77 -7.42 7.83 -7.46
C ARG A 77 -7.39 9.11 -8.28
N ASP A 78 -8.46 9.91 -8.22
CA ASP A 78 -8.56 11.17 -8.95
C ASP A 78 -7.57 12.22 -8.43
N VAL A 79 -7.31 12.25 -7.12
CA VAL A 79 -6.28 13.11 -6.53
C VAL A 79 -4.90 12.71 -7.02
N LEU A 80 -4.53 11.43 -6.91
CA LEU A 80 -3.22 10.90 -7.31
C LEU A 80 -3.01 10.82 -8.83
N LYS A 81 -4.05 11.07 -9.63
CA LYS A 81 -4.04 10.94 -11.10
C LYS A 81 -3.69 9.52 -11.56
N ILE A 82 -4.17 8.52 -10.82
CA ILE A 82 -4.00 7.12 -11.19
C ILE A 82 -4.77 6.83 -12.49
N SER A 83 -4.08 6.27 -13.48
CA SER A 83 -4.65 6.04 -14.82
C SER A 83 -5.79 5.03 -14.77
N ASP A 84 -5.52 3.88 -14.12
CA ASP A 84 -6.43 2.74 -14.07
C ASP A 84 -6.56 2.26 -12.62
N LEU A 85 -7.80 2.07 -12.17
CA LEU A 85 -8.12 1.48 -10.87
C LEU A 85 -8.85 0.15 -11.10
N GLU A 86 -8.29 -0.92 -10.58
CA GLU A 86 -8.81 -2.29 -10.68
C GLU A 86 -9.11 -2.84 -9.29
N MET A 87 -10.29 -3.43 -9.14
CA MET A 87 -10.71 -4.04 -7.88
C MET A 87 -10.86 -5.53 -8.07
N LEU A 88 -10.28 -6.31 -7.15
CA LEU A 88 -10.52 -7.75 -7.14
C LEU A 88 -11.79 -8.13 -6.37
N ASP A 89 -12.36 -7.20 -5.61
CA ASP A 89 -13.64 -7.33 -4.91
C ASP A 89 -13.72 -8.56 -3.98
N TYR A 90 -12.62 -8.94 -3.35
CA TYR A 90 -12.65 -9.91 -2.25
C TYR A 90 -13.15 -9.26 -0.96
N ALA A 91 -13.74 -10.04 -0.06
CA ALA A 91 -14.11 -9.52 1.25
C ALA A 91 -12.85 -9.27 2.08
N ASP A 92 -12.78 -8.08 2.69
CA ASP A 92 -11.77 -7.74 3.69
C ASP A 92 -11.79 -8.76 4.84
N SER A 93 -10.62 -9.33 5.15
CA SER A 93 -10.50 -10.38 6.15
C SER A 93 -10.44 -9.82 7.57
N GLY A 94 -10.23 -8.51 7.74
CA GLY A 94 -9.93 -7.89 9.03
C GLY A 94 -8.58 -8.34 9.60
N MET A 95 -8.30 -7.94 10.84
CA MET A 95 -7.00 -8.22 11.46
C MET A 95 -6.76 -9.71 11.71
N MET A 96 -5.48 -10.11 11.80
CA MET A 96 -5.08 -11.48 12.08
C MET A 96 -5.75 -12.02 13.36
N GLY A 97 -6.35 -13.20 13.27
CA GLY A 97 -7.03 -13.88 14.37
C GLY A 97 -8.48 -13.44 14.58
N TRP A 98 -9.01 -12.52 13.78
CA TRP A 98 -10.42 -12.16 13.83
C TRP A 98 -11.31 -13.24 13.22
N PRO A 99 -12.57 -13.41 13.67
CA PRO A 99 -13.50 -14.37 13.09
C PRO A 99 -13.74 -14.20 11.58
N SER A 100 -13.59 -12.97 11.07
CA SER A 100 -13.69 -12.64 9.64
C SER A 100 -12.61 -13.31 8.79
N ASN A 101 -11.44 -13.65 9.39
CA ASN A 101 -10.43 -14.45 8.69
C ASN A 101 -11.00 -15.81 8.27
N ASP A 102 -11.96 -16.36 9.03
CA ASP A 102 -12.60 -17.66 8.76
C ASP A 102 -13.92 -17.57 7.99
N ALA A 103 -14.34 -16.37 7.60
CA ALA A 103 -15.57 -16.16 6.87
C ALA A 103 -15.44 -16.65 5.41
N PRO A 104 -16.48 -17.30 4.84
CA PRO A 104 -16.50 -17.65 3.42
C PRO A 104 -16.31 -16.41 2.54
N GLY A 105 -15.35 -16.46 1.62
CA GLY A 105 -15.04 -15.36 0.73
C GLY A 105 -14.06 -14.32 1.30
N SER A 106 -13.53 -14.52 2.51
CA SER A 106 -12.41 -13.72 3.02
C SER A 106 -11.22 -13.83 2.08
N PHE A 107 -10.56 -12.71 1.81
CA PHE A 107 -9.40 -12.70 0.93
C PHE A 107 -8.29 -13.60 1.48
N TRP A 108 -8.08 -13.62 2.79
CA TRP A 108 -7.10 -14.45 3.49
C TRP A 108 -7.24 -15.95 3.22
N GLN A 109 -8.48 -16.46 3.09
CA GLN A 109 -8.72 -17.87 2.77
C GLN A 109 -8.85 -18.16 1.27
N THR A 110 -8.86 -17.13 0.43
CA THR A 110 -8.94 -17.33 -1.02
C THR A 110 -7.73 -18.13 -1.49
N PRO A 111 -7.90 -19.23 -2.25
CA PRO A 111 -6.78 -19.98 -2.80
C PRO A 111 -5.83 -19.06 -3.59
N VAL A 112 -4.53 -19.15 -3.30
CA VAL A 112 -3.53 -18.26 -3.91
C VAL A 112 -3.59 -18.36 -5.43
N GLU A 113 -3.79 -19.56 -5.98
CA GLU A 113 -3.87 -19.80 -7.41
C GLU A 113 -5.06 -19.07 -8.06
N GLU A 114 -6.18 -18.96 -7.36
CA GLU A 114 -7.38 -18.26 -7.86
C GLU A 114 -7.15 -16.75 -7.89
N GLY A 115 -6.65 -16.18 -6.79
CA GLY A 115 -6.29 -14.76 -6.73
C GLY A 115 -5.21 -14.39 -7.74
N ALA A 116 -4.18 -15.23 -7.84
CA ALA A 116 -3.07 -15.06 -8.78
C ALA A 116 -3.52 -15.14 -10.24
N ALA A 117 -4.45 -16.05 -10.58
CA ALA A 117 -4.95 -16.17 -11.95
C ALA A 117 -5.64 -14.87 -12.41
N ARG A 118 -6.48 -14.27 -11.57
CA ARG A 118 -7.14 -12.98 -11.85
C ARG A 118 -6.13 -11.84 -11.98
N LEU A 119 -5.17 -11.75 -11.06
CA LEU A 119 -4.12 -10.72 -11.15
C LEU A 119 -3.21 -10.92 -12.37
N ALA A 120 -2.93 -12.17 -12.76
CA ALA A 120 -2.15 -12.48 -13.96
C ALA A 120 -2.88 -12.04 -15.25
N GLU A 121 -4.21 -12.04 -15.29
CA GLU A 121 -4.98 -11.48 -16.40
C GLU A 121 -4.76 -9.97 -16.52
N LEU A 122 -4.81 -9.25 -15.39
CA LEU A 122 -4.48 -7.82 -15.35
C LEU A 122 -3.03 -7.57 -15.78
N MET A 123 -2.07 -8.34 -15.28
CA MET A 123 -0.67 -8.23 -15.70
C MET A 123 -0.50 -8.46 -17.21
N ARG A 124 -1.19 -9.45 -17.80
CA ARG A 124 -1.18 -9.67 -19.26
C ARG A 124 -1.80 -8.51 -20.03
N HIS A 125 -2.87 -7.91 -19.51
CA HIS A 125 -3.54 -6.76 -20.11
C HIS A 125 -2.65 -5.51 -20.08
N TYR A 126 -2.18 -5.13 -18.89
CA TYR A 126 -1.43 -3.90 -18.64
C TYR A 126 0.05 -4.00 -19.01
N ARG A 127 0.62 -5.20 -18.97
CA ARG A 127 2.04 -5.50 -19.21
C ARG A 127 2.96 -4.58 -18.41
N PRO A 128 2.86 -4.55 -17.06
CA PRO A 128 3.63 -3.63 -16.23
C PRO A 128 5.14 -3.82 -16.44
N ASP A 129 5.88 -2.72 -16.39
CA ASP A 129 7.36 -2.74 -16.37
C ASP A 129 7.90 -2.75 -14.94
N VAL A 130 7.11 -2.21 -14.01
CA VAL A 130 7.36 -2.19 -12.57
C VAL A 130 6.11 -2.69 -11.84
N VAL A 131 6.30 -3.60 -10.89
CA VAL A 131 5.26 -4.05 -9.96
C VAL A 131 5.70 -3.76 -8.53
N VAL A 132 4.82 -3.15 -7.73
CA VAL A 132 5.00 -2.90 -6.30
C VAL A 132 3.94 -3.67 -5.51
N THR A 133 4.35 -4.38 -4.46
CA THR A 133 3.45 -5.01 -3.48
C THR A 133 4.16 -5.06 -2.12
N TYR A 134 3.66 -5.86 -1.18
CA TYR A 134 4.24 -6.03 0.16
C TYR A 134 5.34 -7.11 0.19
N ASP A 135 6.09 -7.17 1.28
CA ASP A 135 6.95 -8.31 1.61
C ASP A 135 6.14 -9.53 2.10
N GLU A 136 6.83 -10.62 2.43
CA GLU A 136 6.23 -11.88 2.91
C GLU A 136 5.44 -11.71 4.23
N ASN A 137 5.76 -10.67 5.02
CA ASN A 137 5.08 -10.35 6.27
C ASN A 137 3.93 -9.35 6.07
N GLY A 138 3.71 -8.85 4.85
CA GLY A 138 2.69 -7.84 4.60
C GLY A 138 2.99 -6.51 5.32
N PHE A 139 4.27 -6.16 5.48
CA PHE A 139 4.78 -5.06 6.30
C PHE A 139 4.62 -5.27 7.82
N TYR A 140 3.38 -5.30 8.33
CA TYR A 140 3.11 -5.38 9.79
C TYR A 140 2.30 -6.62 10.21
N GLY A 141 2.11 -7.60 9.33
CA GLY A 141 1.42 -8.85 9.64
C GLY A 141 -0.08 -8.88 9.36
N HIS A 142 -0.63 -7.88 8.63
CA HIS A 142 -2.02 -7.92 8.21
C HIS A 142 -2.25 -9.11 7.25
N PRO A 143 -3.26 -9.98 7.49
CA PRO A 143 -3.48 -11.16 6.66
C PRO A 143 -3.66 -10.81 5.18
N ASP A 144 -4.45 -9.79 4.87
CA ASP A 144 -4.67 -9.38 3.47
C ASP A 144 -3.45 -8.78 2.79
N HIS A 145 -2.51 -8.16 3.52
CA HIS A 145 -1.26 -7.67 2.93
C HIS A 145 -0.36 -8.86 2.56
N ILE A 146 -0.27 -9.85 3.44
CA ILE A 146 0.43 -11.12 3.18
C ILE A 146 -0.20 -11.83 1.98
N GLN A 147 -1.53 -11.84 1.90
CA GLN A 147 -2.23 -12.47 0.79
C GLN A 147 -2.03 -11.71 -0.53
N ALA A 148 -2.06 -10.36 -0.51
CA ALA A 148 -1.75 -9.53 -1.67
C ALA A 148 -0.32 -9.80 -2.17
N HIS A 149 0.66 -9.94 -1.26
CA HIS A 149 2.00 -10.40 -1.59
C HIS A 149 1.96 -11.78 -2.29
N ARG A 150 1.34 -12.79 -1.65
CA ARG A 150 1.29 -14.17 -2.16
C ARG A 150 0.71 -14.24 -3.56
N ILE A 151 -0.45 -13.61 -3.79
CA ILE A 151 -1.09 -13.64 -5.11
C ILE A 151 -0.30 -12.86 -6.15
N THR A 152 0.38 -11.77 -5.76
CA THR A 152 1.22 -10.98 -6.68
C THR A 152 2.42 -11.79 -7.14
N MET A 153 3.13 -12.42 -6.20
CA MET A 153 4.30 -13.24 -6.51
C MET A 153 3.91 -14.46 -7.35
N ALA A 154 2.80 -15.13 -7.03
CA ALA A 154 2.27 -16.23 -7.83
C ALA A 154 1.79 -15.78 -9.23
N ALA A 155 1.12 -14.63 -9.34
CA ALA A 155 0.66 -14.09 -10.63
C ALA A 155 1.83 -13.81 -11.56
N LEU A 156 2.94 -13.27 -11.04
CA LEU A 156 4.16 -13.04 -11.82
C LEU A 156 4.68 -14.34 -12.45
N GLU A 157 4.73 -15.45 -11.68
CA GLU A 157 5.15 -16.77 -12.18
C GLU A 157 4.17 -17.37 -13.21
N MET A 158 2.90 -16.96 -13.19
CA MET A 158 1.90 -17.36 -14.20
C MET A 158 2.03 -16.59 -15.52
N THR A 159 2.90 -15.59 -15.60
CA THR A 159 3.12 -14.80 -16.81
C THR A 159 4.53 -14.99 -17.35
N ALA A 160 4.73 -14.74 -18.65
CA ALA A 160 6.06 -14.64 -19.24
C ALA A 160 6.67 -13.24 -19.10
N LEU A 161 6.07 -12.36 -18.28
CA LEU A 161 6.53 -10.99 -18.08
C LEU A 161 7.71 -10.98 -17.12
N THR A 162 8.63 -10.05 -17.35
CA THR A 162 9.80 -9.85 -16.50
C THR A 162 9.84 -8.39 -16.02
N PRO A 163 8.86 -7.91 -15.25
CA PRO A 163 8.94 -6.56 -14.68
C PRO A 163 10.04 -6.50 -13.63
N LYS A 164 10.47 -5.28 -13.30
CA LYS A 164 11.11 -5.03 -12.00
C LYS A 164 10.07 -5.19 -10.90
N VAL A 165 10.43 -5.83 -9.80
CA VAL A 165 9.49 -6.10 -8.69
C VAL A 165 10.07 -5.55 -7.40
N TYR A 166 9.22 -4.83 -6.68
CA TYR A 166 9.56 -4.12 -5.47
C TYR A 166 8.60 -4.46 -4.34
N TRP A 167 9.15 -4.61 -3.15
CA TRP A 167 8.38 -4.63 -1.91
C TRP A 167 8.44 -3.26 -1.26
N THR A 168 7.28 -2.66 -1.00
CA THR A 168 7.18 -1.42 -0.21
C THR A 168 7.58 -1.71 1.24
N THR A 169 8.34 -0.81 1.83
CA THR A 169 8.81 -0.95 3.22
C THR A 169 9.19 0.42 3.78
N MET A 170 9.60 0.46 5.05
CA MET A 170 10.15 1.65 5.70
C MET A 170 11.49 1.30 6.35
N PRO A 171 12.54 2.14 6.24
CA PRO A 171 13.76 1.97 7.02
C PRO A 171 13.46 2.09 8.52
N ARG A 172 14.22 1.37 9.35
CA ARG A 172 14.16 1.46 10.82
C ARG A 172 14.44 2.87 11.33
N SER A 173 15.26 3.67 10.64
CA SER A 173 15.39 5.10 10.94
C SER A 173 14.07 5.87 10.73
N GLY A 174 13.34 5.57 9.64
CA GLY A 174 12.01 6.13 9.34
C GLY A 174 10.98 5.72 10.39
N MET A 175 10.92 4.45 10.76
CA MET A 175 10.03 3.95 11.83
C MET A 175 10.29 4.63 13.17
N ARG A 176 11.56 4.82 13.54
CA ARG A 176 11.93 5.55 14.78
C ARG A 176 11.45 6.99 14.73
N ARG A 177 11.69 7.70 13.61
CA ARG A 177 11.24 9.08 13.42
C ARG A 177 9.71 9.18 13.47
N PHE A 178 8.99 8.22 12.88
CA PHE A 178 7.54 8.12 12.99
C PHE A 178 7.11 8.00 14.46
N GLY A 179 7.72 7.08 15.22
CA GLY A 179 7.42 6.89 16.64
C GLY A 179 7.78 8.09 17.53
N GLU A 180 8.79 8.88 17.18
CA GLU A 180 9.10 10.17 17.83
C GLU A 180 7.97 11.18 17.59
N ILE A 181 7.54 11.36 16.35
CA ILE A 181 6.45 12.28 15.99
C ILE A 181 5.13 11.83 16.62
N MET A 182 4.81 10.53 16.62
CA MET A 182 3.61 10.01 17.27
C MET A 182 3.53 10.42 18.75
N ARG A 183 4.65 10.37 19.48
CA ARG A 183 4.73 10.80 20.88
C ARG A 183 4.58 12.31 21.07
N GLU A 184 5.00 13.12 20.10
CA GLU A 184 4.79 14.58 20.14
C GLU A 184 3.29 14.94 20.05
N PHE A 185 2.52 14.22 19.24
CA PHE A 185 1.08 14.46 19.03
C PHE A 185 0.18 13.77 20.05
N HIS A 186 0.70 12.73 20.73
CA HIS A 186 -0.02 11.97 21.75
C HIS A 186 0.82 11.86 23.04
N PRO A 187 1.12 12.97 23.73
CA PRO A 187 1.98 12.96 24.92
C PRO A 187 1.40 12.16 26.09
N ASP A 188 0.08 11.99 26.11
CA ASP A 188 -0.65 11.23 27.13
C ASP A 188 -0.88 9.76 26.74
N MET A 189 -0.38 9.29 25.58
CA MET A 189 -0.47 7.87 25.26
C MET A 189 0.39 7.07 26.25
N PRO A 190 -0.15 6.00 26.86
CA PRO A 190 0.64 5.13 27.70
C PRO A 190 1.79 4.51 26.91
N GLU A 191 2.93 4.29 27.56
CA GLU A 191 4.00 3.52 26.94
C GLU A 191 3.47 2.14 26.54
N PRO A 192 3.78 1.65 25.33
CA PRO A 192 3.38 0.31 24.92
C PRO A 192 4.02 -0.72 25.84
N ASP A 193 3.34 -1.87 26.00
CA ASP A 193 3.92 -2.99 26.74
C ASP A 193 5.27 -3.39 26.11
N PRO A 194 6.29 -3.83 26.88
CA PRO A 194 7.59 -4.17 26.31
C PRO A 194 7.54 -5.18 25.17
N ALA A 195 6.55 -6.09 25.14
CA ALA A 195 6.38 -7.01 24.02
C ALA A 195 5.87 -6.31 22.76
N GLU A 196 4.92 -5.38 22.89
CA GLU A 196 4.44 -4.54 21.79
C GLU A 196 5.55 -3.62 21.27
N ALA A 197 6.31 -3.00 22.18
CA ALA A 197 7.45 -2.15 21.82
C ALA A 197 8.52 -2.93 21.06
N ALA A 198 8.82 -4.16 21.49
CA ALA A 198 9.75 -5.04 20.79
C ALA A 198 9.24 -5.44 19.40
N ALA A 199 7.95 -5.78 19.27
CA ALA A 199 7.34 -6.10 17.99
C ALA A 199 7.38 -4.90 17.03
N MET A 200 7.07 -3.69 17.51
CA MET A 200 7.16 -2.46 16.71
C MET A 200 8.60 -2.13 16.28
N ALA A 201 9.59 -2.45 17.12
CA ALA A 201 11.00 -2.21 16.80
C ALA A 201 11.51 -3.12 15.67
N GLU A 202 10.85 -4.25 15.41
CA GLU A 202 11.16 -5.15 14.30
C GLU A 202 10.44 -4.78 13.00
N ILE A 203 9.49 -3.83 13.02
CA ILE A 203 8.84 -3.34 11.79
C ILE A 203 9.86 -2.52 10.97
N GLY A 204 9.86 -2.77 9.66
CA GLY A 204 10.78 -2.16 8.73
C GLY A 204 12.17 -2.81 8.72
N LEU A 205 13.01 -2.36 7.80
CA LEU A 205 14.33 -2.97 7.56
C LEU A 205 15.47 -2.05 8.00
N PRO A 206 16.66 -2.61 8.31
CA PRO A 206 17.87 -1.82 8.39
C PRO A 206 18.05 -0.93 7.15
N ASP A 207 18.47 0.32 7.35
CA ASP A 207 18.58 1.32 6.28
C ASP A 207 19.49 0.86 5.12
N ASP A 208 20.51 0.05 5.40
CA ASP A 208 21.45 -0.52 4.44
C ASP A 208 20.90 -1.71 3.63
N GLU A 209 19.76 -2.27 4.06
CA GLU A 209 19.02 -3.28 3.29
C GLU A 209 17.99 -2.64 2.32
N ILE A 210 17.69 -1.35 2.48
CA ILE A 210 16.82 -0.62 1.55
C ILE A 210 17.54 -0.41 0.23
N THR A 211 17.03 -1.02 -0.84
CA THR A 211 17.66 -0.95 -2.16
C THR A 211 17.24 0.27 -2.95
N THR A 212 16.13 0.93 -2.60
CA THR A 212 15.54 1.97 -3.45
C THR A 212 14.87 3.05 -2.61
N TRP A 213 15.24 4.31 -2.87
CA TRP A 213 14.83 5.50 -2.14
C TRP A 213 14.28 6.53 -3.12
N VAL A 214 12.97 6.65 -3.22
CA VAL A 214 12.33 7.53 -4.19
C VAL A 214 11.89 8.82 -3.50
N ASP A 215 12.56 9.92 -3.82
CA ASP A 215 12.12 11.25 -3.39
C ASP A 215 10.83 11.61 -4.14
N THR A 216 9.78 11.82 -3.34
CA THR A 216 8.43 12.19 -3.76
C THR A 216 7.97 13.45 -3.03
N THR A 217 8.89 14.21 -2.40
CA THR A 217 8.60 15.39 -1.57
C THR A 217 7.76 16.42 -2.33
N ALA A 218 8.03 16.63 -3.62
CA ALA A 218 7.25 17.53 -4.49
C ALA A 218 5.77 17.12 -4.66
N PHE A 219 5.44 15.86 -4.39
CA PHE A 219 4.10 15.27 -4.49
C PHE A 219 3.48 14.96 -3.13
N SER A 220 4.19 15.20 -2.02
CA SER A 220 3.70 14.93 -0.67
C SER A 220 2.38 15.62 -0.33
N GLY A 221 2.14 16.83 -0.85
CA GLY A 221 0.87 17.53 -0.69
C GLY A 221 -0.30 16.85 -1.40
N GLN A 222 -0.04 16.19 -2.54
CA GLN A 222 -1.02 15.41 -3.29
C GLN A 222 -1.27 14.06 -2.61
N LYS A 223 -0.22 13.41 -2.09
CA LYS A 223 -0.31 12.23 -1.23
C LYS A 223 -1.15 12.51 0.03
N PHE A 224 -0.95 13.66 0.67
CA PHE A 224 -1.77 14.09 1.81
C PHE A 224 -3.24 14.23 1.44
N ASP A 225 -3.55 14.87 0.30
CA ASP A 225 -4.93 15.06 -0.15
C ASP A 225 -5.61 13.73 -0.52
N ALA A 226 -4.84 12.78 -1.06
CA ALA A 226 -5.31 11.43 -1.34
C ALA A 226 -5.63 10.67 -0.04
N LEU A 227 -4.76 10.78 0.96
CA LEU A 227 -5.02 10.21 2.29
C LEU A 227 -6.25 10.86 2.95
N ALA A 228 -6.44 12.16 2.75
CA ALA A 228 -7.60 12.90 3.25
C ALA A 228 -8.92 12.48 2.58
N ALA A 229 -8.88 11.89 1.38
CA ALA A 229 -10.07 11.36 0.72
C ALA A 229 -10.65 10.15 1.47
N HIS A 230 -9.80 9.39 2.17
CA HIS A 230 -10.18 8.26 3.03
C HIS A 230 -10.63 8.72 4.42
N ALA A 231 -11.62 9.62 4.44
CA ALA A 231 -12.07 10.33 5.63
C ALA A 231 -12.72 9.43 6.69
N SER A 232 -13.26 8.28 6.28
CA SER A 232 -13.85 7.29 7.18
C SER A 232 -12.82 6.55 8.03
N GLN A 233 -11.57 6.45 7.58
CA GLN A 233 -10.53 5.65 8.23
C GLN A 233 -9.84 6.45 9.34
N GLY A 234 -10.16 6.12 10.60
CA GLY A 234 -9.72 6.87 11.77
C GLY A 234 -8.19 6.91 11.96
N GLU A 235 -7.49 5.89 11.47
CA GLU A 235 -6.03 5.80 11.52
C GLU A 235 -5.34 6.92 10.71
N ASN A 236 -5.99 7.38 9.64
CA ASN A 236 -5.49 8.47 8.81
C ASN A 236 -5.54 9.83 9.50
N ILE A 237 -6.41 10.00 10.49
CA ILE A 237 -6.61 11.28 11.20
C ILE A 237 -5.32 11.78 11.83
N PHE A 238 -4.45 10.88 12.31
CA PHE A 238 -3.14 11.25 12.84
C PHE A 238 -2.32 12.04 11.81
N PHE A 239 -2.14 11.47 10.62
CA PHE A 239 -1.40 12.11 9.52
C PHE A 239 -2.02 13.44 9.11
N LEU A 240 -3.35 13.51 9.07
CA LEU A 240 -4.07 14.73 8.68
C LEU A 240 -3.88 15.86 9.69
N LYS A 241 -3.82 15.54 10.99
CA LYS A 241 -3.57 16.53 12.06
C LYS A 241 -2.17 17.13 12.02
N MET A 242 -1.19 16.42 11.47
CA MET A 242 0.17 16.95 11.31
C MET A 242 0.25 18.09 10.29
N GLY A 243 -0.71 18.15 9.36
CA GLY A 243 -0.71 19.11 8.25
C GLY A 243 0.31 18.76 7.16
N LYS A 244 0.13 19.38 5.98
CA LYS A 244 0.87 19.02 4.76
C LYS A 244 2.39 19.13 4.88
N GLU A 245 2.90 20.17 5.54
CA GLU A 245 4.33 20.42 5.66
C GLU A 245 5.02 19.30 6.44
N ARG A 246 4.56 19.04 7.67
CA ARG A 246 5.13 18.00 8.53
C ARG A 246 4.87 16.60 7.98
N PHE A 247 3.72 16.38 7.33
CA PHE A 247 3.46 15.15 6.58
C PHE A 247 4.51 14.95 5.47
N GLY A 248 4.84 15.98 4.69
CA GLY A 248 5.85 15.88 3.64
C GLY A 248 7.25 15.59 4.16
N GLU A 249 7.64 16.15 5.31
CA GLU A 249 8.93 15.84 5.96
C GLU A 249 9.06 14.37 6.37
N LEU A 250 7.95 13.72 6.67
CA LEU A 250 7.87 12.33 7.13
C LEU A 250 7.66 11.35 5.98
N MET A 251 6.72 11.66 5.09
CA MET A 251 6.17 10.75 4.06
C MET A 251 6.62 11.11 2.63
N GLY A 252 7.50 12.10 2.47
CA GLY A 252 8.02 12.56 1.18
C GLY A 252 9.14 11.69 0.59
N MET A 253 9.69 10.75 1.36
CA MET A 253 10.60 9.71 0.87
C MET A 253 9.90 8.35 0.94
N GLU A 254 9.75 7.68 -0.19
CA GLU A 254 9.16 6.34 -0.25
C GLU A 254 10.26 5.31 -0.56
N THR A 255 10.26 4.22 0.20
CA THR A 255 11.36 3.25 0.21
C THR A 255 10.90 1.86 -0.16
N PHE A 256 11.78 1.14 -0.86
CA PHE A 256 11.46 -0.17 -1.40
C PHE A 256 12.67 -1.11 -1.36
N VAL A 257 12.38 -2.41 -1.38
CA VAL A 257 13.35 -3.48 -1.64
C VAL A 257 13.07 -4.08 -3.01
N ARG A 258 14.07 -4.06 -3.88
CA ARG A 258 14.02 -4.64 -5.21
C ARG A 258 14.31 -6.13 -5.14
N VAL A 259 13.31 -6.94 -5.46
CA VAL A 259 13.39 -8.40 -5.37
C VAL A 259 13.52 -9.09 -6.73
N LYS A 260 13.16 -8.42 -7.81
CA LYS A 260 13.44 -8.87 -9.20
C LYS A 260 13.86 -7.68 -10.05
N ASP A 261 14.88 -7.87 -10.88
CA ASP A 261 15.36 -6.87 -11.83
C ASP A 261 15.95 -7.53 -13.09
N PRO A 262 15.37 -7.33 -14.29
CA PRO A 262 15.97 -7.81 -15.53
C PRO A 262 17.00 -6.83 -16.13
N THR A 263 17.16 -5.62 -15.56
CA THR A 263 17.92 -4.52 -16.18
C THR A 263 19.39 -4.46 -15.75
N GLY A 264 19.71 -4.98 -14.57
CA GLY A 264 21.05 -4.89 -13.98
C GLY A 264 21.35 -3.51 -13.39
N ALA A 265 20.33 -2.72 -13.04
CA ALA A 265 20.52 -1.41 -12.43
C ALA A 265 21.24 -1.54 -11.08
N ALA A 266 22.17 -0.63 -10.78
CA ALA A 266 22.89 -0.63 -9.51
C ALA A 266 22.00 -0.17 -8.35
N VAL A 267 22.30 -0.66 -7.15
CA VAL A 267 21.65 -0.25 -5.89
C VAL A 267 22.60 0.61 -5.04
N PRO A 268 22.10 1.58 -4.25
CA PRO A 268 20.70 1.95 -4.13
C PRO A 268 20.19 2.73 -5.35
N GLU A 269 18.92 2.52 -5.71
CA GLU A 269 18.22 3.24 -6.76
C GLU A 269 17.50 4.47 -6.20
N ASN A 270 17.28 5.48 -7.04
CA ASN A 270 16.45 6.65 -6.72
C ASN A 270 15.19 6.77 -7.59
N ASP A 271 14.90 5.71 -8.36
CA ASP A 271 13.82 5.61 -9.31
C ASP A 271 13.50 4.13 -9.55
N LEU A 272 12.23 3.72 -9.39
CA LEU A 272 11.78 2.36 -9.68
C LEU A 272 12.04 1.99 -11.16
N PHE A 273 12.03 2.96 -12.06
CA PHE A 273 12.29 2.78 -13.48
C PHE A 273 13.77 2.89 -13.87
N ALA A 274 14.70 2.94 -12.92
CA ALA A 274 16.14 2.92 -13.22
C ALA A 274 16.51 1.72 -14.12
N GLY A 275 17.25 1.96 -15.20
CA GLY A 275 17.60 0.94 -16.20
C GLY A 275 16.52 0.67 -17.26
N LEU A 276 15.32 1.23 -17.13
CA LEU A 276 14.24 1.17 -18.13
C LEU A 276 14.08 2.49 -18.92
N ARG A 277 14.66 3.58 -18.42
CA ARG A 277 14.65 4.92 -19.03
C ARG A 277 15.97 5.66 -18.82
#